data_AF-D0P1C5-F1
#
_entry.id   AF-D0P1C5-F1
#
_cell.length_a   1.000
_cell.length_b   1.000
_cell.length_c   1.000
_cell.angle_alpha   90.00
_cell.angle_beta   90.00
_cell.angle_gamma   90.00
#
_symmetry.space_group_name_H-M   'P 1'
#
loop_
_entity.id
_entity.type
_entity.pdbx_description
1 polymer ?
#
loop_
_entity_poly.entity_id
_entity_poly.type
_entity_poly.pdbx_seq_one_letter_code
_entity_poly.pdbx_strand_id
1 'polypeptide(L)'
;MTLQDKLMQPSSKSLEKRRTSWTYIRSLLWKNWLIKNRQPAATACKVLVPTFFILLLGILKLLTTTVDVPAGWSDDADNTAGTRYNLFQPTGRSFEWVDTDLPKFALHESTMTGLMLKLASQSINDGLRLEDLSASDLAACRIGVLAGGLVDTTASSPFSVPTECAGKVVPYKIGVAPDNALTRNYFAEAMDMWYPRLDLMNSTTETLTIPSFKESIQFFDTNDALTDYVKSDTYGDNLDNPKIYAAIVFDSAPSEDDIGSFGSIEYSLRLNSTKGEDLTGRVPTTDGSLVDVESFQKDIITDYYTAYTVTGFMTLQTLVTRFVACMPEWNSANQSTTGICQRSRTTAVASTELDNTLLDILRQDGLIQESLGPQSMLGPTVAPFPVDNYTSSPFYSNVASVFTIVFIMAYLFTISRILVVLIQEKELRLREFMKILGVTEKTIILTWYMTYAAILFIGAVVQAIAGLAGLFPNSSLIVTFLFFFLFGLTKLVLVRLWAW
;
A
#
# COMPACT_ATOMS: atom_id res chain seq x y z
N MET A 1 -28.81 -20.94 -65.78
CA MET A 1 -29.64 -20.63 -64.60
C MET A 1 -29.27 -19.22 -64.15
N THR A 2 -30.15 -18.27 -64.39
CA THR A 2 -29.91 -16.82 -64.30
C THR A 2 -29.78 -16.35 -62.86
N LEU A 3 -29.02 -15.27 -62.65
CA LEU A 3 -28.67 -14.68 -61.35
C LEU A 3 -29.88 -14.35 -60.44
N GLN A 4 -31.09 -14.29 -61.02
CA GLN A 4 -32.36 -14.08 -60.30
C GLN A 4 -32.82 -15.30 -59.47
N ASP A 5 -32.50 -16.54 -59.87
CA ASP A 5 -32.93 -17.74 -59.12
C ASP A 5 -32.17 -17.90 -57.78
N LYS A 6 -30.94 -17.39 -57.68
CA LYS A 6 -30.15 -17.43 -56.44
C LYS A 6 -30.54 -16.37 -55.41
N LEU A 7 -31.24 -15.30 -55.81
CA LEU A 7 -31.59 -14.18 -54.92
C LEU A 7 -32.95 -14.34 -54.23
N MET A 8 -33.90 -15.12 -54.78
CA MET A 8 -35.25 -15.23 -54.20
C MET A 8 -35.53 -16.50 -53.37
N GLN A 9 -34.78 -17.60 -53.56
CA GLN A 9 -35.02 -18.85 -52.81
C GLN A 9 -34.39 -19.01 -51.40
N PRO A 10 -33.35 -18.27 -50.95
CA PRO A 10 -32.85 -18.44 -49.58
C PRO A 10 -33.75 -17.78 -48.51
N SER A 11 -34.58 -16.80 -48.92
CA SER A 11 -35.45 -16.03 -48.02
C SER A 11 -36.67 -16.85 -47.56
N SER A 12 -37.41 -17.50 -48.46
CA SER A 12 -38.65 -18.21 -48.08
C SER A 12 -38.40 -19.42 -47.18
N LYS A 13 -37.44 -20.29 -47.51
CA LYS A 13 -37.06 -21.44 -46.67
C LYS A 13 -36.51 -21.02 -45.30
N SER A 14 -35.75 -19.92 -45.22
CA SER A 14 -35.24 -19.42 -43.94
C SER A 14 -36.34 -18.77 -43.09
N LEU A 15 -37.32 -18.12 -43.73
CA LEU A 15 -38.51 -17.56 -43.08
C LEU A 15 -39.45 -18.67 -42.59
N GLU A 16 -39.69 -19.73 -43.35
CA GLU A 16 -40.49 -20.90 -42.93
C GLU A 16 -39.84 -21.64 -41.76
N LYS A 17 -38.51 -21.83 -41.80
CA LYS A 17 -37.73 -22.41 -40.69
C LYS A 17 -37.73 -21.51 -39.44
N ARG A 18 -37.70 -20.18 -39.61
CA ARG A 18 -37.88 -19.21 -38.52
C ARG A 18 -39.29 -19.25 -37.94
N ARG A 19 -40.32 -19.33 -38.79
CA ARG A 19 -41.75 -19.35 -38.38
C ARG A 19 -42.06 -20.60 -37.57
N THR A 20 -41.62 -21.77 -38.03
CA THR A 20 -41.73 -23.04 -37.29
C THR A 20 -40.96 -23.00 -35.96
N SER A 21 -39.73 -22.50 -35.96
CA SER A 21 -38.93 -22.34 -34.74
C SER A 21 -39.60 -21.42 -33.71
N TRP A 22 -40.20 -20.32 -34.14
CA TRP A 22 -40.92 -19.40 -33.25
C TRP A 22 -42.18 -20.01 -32.64
N THR A 23 -42.91 -20.83 -33.42
CA THR A 23 -44.05 -21.60 -32.90
C THR A 23 -43.63 -22.58 -31.81
N TYR A 24 -42.50 -23.28 -31.98
CA TYR A 24 -41.92 -24.13 -30.93
C TYR A 24 -41.45 -23.33 -29.72
N ILE A 25 -40.84 -22.16 -29.91
CA ILE A 25 -40.46 -21.27 -28.80
C ILE A 25 -41.69 -20.89 -27.98
N ARG A 26 -42.76 -20.45 -28.63
CA ARG A 26 -43.99 -20.03 -27.95
C ARG A 26 -44.63 -21.17 -27.15
N SER A 27 -44.70 -22.38 -27.72
CA SER A 27 -45.28 -23.53 -27.03
C SER A 27 -44.41 -23.99 -25.84
N LEU A 28 -43.09 -23.96 -25.98
CA LEU A 28 -42.15 -24.27 -24.90
C LEU A 28 -42.18 -23.22 -23.78
N LEU A 29 -42.26 -21.93 -24.13
CA LEU A 29 -42.43 -20.86 -23.15
C LEU A 29 -43.75 -21.02 -22.39
N TRP A 30 -44.84 -21.36 -23.08
CA TRP A 30 -46.13 -21.64 -22.45
C TRP A 30 -46.06 -22.84 -21.51
N LYS A 31 -45.45 -23.96 -21.96
CA LYS A 31 -45.18 -25.14 -21.12
C LYS A 31 -44.41 -24.75 -19.87
N ASN A 32 -43.31 -24.01 -20.02
CA ASN A 32 -42.46 -23.59 -18.91
C ASN A 32 -43.19 -22.68 -17.94
N TRP A 33 -43.99 -21.73 -18.44
CA TRP A 33 -44.84 -20.88 -17.63
C TRP A 33 -45.84 -21.71 -16.81
N LEU A 34 -46.49 -22.70 -17.43
CA LEU A 34 -47.45 -23.59 -16.79
C LEU A 34 -46.80 -24.45 -15.69
N ILE A 35 -45.56 -24.92 -15.92
CA ILE A 35 -44.77 -25.64 -14.92
C ILE A 35 -44.46 -24.73 -13.71
N LYS A 36 -44.06 -23.47 -13.96
CA LYS A 36 -43.78 -22.53 -12.86
C LYS A 36 -45.04 -22.14 -12.09
N ASN A 37 -46.17 -22.00 -12.77
CA ASN A 37 -47.45 -21.69 -12.13
C ASN A 37 -47.97 -22.82 -11.23
N ARG A 38 -47.56 -24.08 -11.49
CA ARG A 38 -47.86 -25.24 -10.62
C ARG A 38 -46.99 -25.34 -9.38
N GLN A 39 -45.86 -24.63 -9.33
CA GLN A 39 -44.98 -24.56 -8.15
C GLN A 39 -44.76 -23.09 -7.74
N PRO A 40 -45.82 -22.37 -7.32
CA PRO A 40 -45.74 -20.95 -7.05
C PRO A 40 -44.81 -20.65 -5.87
N ALA A 41 -44.88 -21.44 -4.80
CA ALA A 41 -44.01 -21.30 -3.63
C ALA A 41 -42.52 -21.41 -4.00
N ALA A 42 -42.15 -22.41 -4.81
CA ALA A 42 -40.76 -22.60 -5.22
C ALA A 42 -40.27 -21.47 -6.15
N THR A 43 -41.16 -20.86 -6.94
CA THR A 43 -40.83 -19.74 -7.83
C THR A 43 -40.73 -18.43 -7.04
N ALA A 44 -41.61 -18.23 -6.05
CA ALA A 44 -41.56 -17.10 -5.13
C ALA A 44 -40.28 -17.12 -4.28
N CYS A 45 -39.90 -18.26 -3.70
CA CYS A 45 -38.68 -18.37 -2.89
C CYS A 45 -37.40 -18.00 -3.69
N LYS A 46 -37.36 -18.21 -5.01
CA LYS A 46 -36.21 -17.81 -5.85
C LYS A 46 -36.01 -16.30 -5.92
N VAL A 47 -37.09 -15.54 -5.76
CA VAL A 47 -37.06 -14.09 -5.70
C VAL A 47 -36.92 -13.62 -4.25
N LEU A 48 -37.70 -14.22 -3.34
CA LEU A 48 -37.78 -13.80 -1.94
C LEU A 48 -36.50 -14.05 -1.14
N VAL A 49 -35.78 -15.14 -1.40
CA VAL A 49 -34.55 -15.46 -0.64
C VAL A 49 -33.44 -14.43 -0.91
N PRO A 50 -33.06 -14.11 -2.17
CA PRO A 50 -32.11 -13.03 -2.43
C PRO A 50 -32.55 -11.67 -1.87
N THR A 51 -33.85 -11.32 -1.99
CA THR A 51 -34.36 -10.06 -1.46
C THR A 51 -34.32 -10.02 0.07
N PHE A 52 -34.53 -11.16 0.74
CA PHE A 52 -34.44 -11.26 2.19
C PHE A 52 -33.03 -10.93 2.68
N PHE A 53 -31.99 -11.45 2.02
CA PHE A 53 -30.61 -11.14 2.39
C PHE A 53 -30.27 -9.65 2.18
N ILE A 54 -30.79 -9.02 1.13
CA ILE A 54 -30.61 -7.58 0.91
C ILE A 54 -31.31 -6.77 2.01
N LEU A 55 -32.53 -7.14 2.38
CA LEU A 55 -33.26 -6.49 3.47
C LEU A 55 -32.57 -6.72 4.82
N LEU A 56 -32.03 -7.92 5.06
CA LEU A 56 -31.26 -8.22 6.26
C LEU A 56 -30.03 -7.32 6.37
N LEU A 57 -29.26 -7.16 5.29
CA LEU A 57 -28.14 -6.21 5.27
C LEU A 57 -28.61 -4.77 5.45
N GLY A 58 -29.76 -4.39 4.88
CA GLY A 58 -30.38 -3.09 5.10
C GLY A 58 -30.75 -2.84 6.56
N ILE A 59 -31.29 -3.85 7.26
CA ILE A 59 -31.61 -3.78 8.69
C ILE A 59 -30.33 -3.69 9.52
N LEU A 60 -29.30 -4.48 9.19
CA LEU A 60 -28.00 -4.39 9.87
C LEU A 60 -27.37 -3.01 9.71
N LYS A 61 -27.54 -2.36 8.56
CA LYS A 61 -27.10 -0.98 8.34
C LYS A 61 -27.82 0.01 9.25
N LEU A 62 -29.09 -0.23 9.62
CA LEU A 62 -29.79 0.63 10.58
C LEU A 62 -29.21 0.56 11.99
N LEU A 63 -28.41 -0.47 12.31
CA LEU A 63 -27.70 -0.58 13.59
C LEU A 63 -26.42 0.26 13.61
N THR A 64 -25.97 0.76 12.46
CA THR A 64 -24.78 1.60 12.33
C THR A 64 -25.17 3.02 11.97
N THR A 65 -24.56 4.00 12.62
CA THR A 65 -24.78 5.42 12.30
C THR A 65 -23.92 5.85 11.12
N THR A 66 -24.51 6.59 10.19
CA THR A 66 -23.74 7.37 9.22
C THR A 66 -23.08 8.54 9.94
N VAL A 67 -21.82 8.79 9.63
CA VAL A 67 -20.99 9.79 10.28
C VAL A 67 -20.73 10.93 9.30
N ASP A 68 -21.07 12.16 9.68
CA ASP A 68 -20.74 13.35 8.90
C ASP A 68 -19.38 13.89 9.37
N VAL A 69 -18.39 13.85 8.47
CA VAL A 69 -17.04 14.34 8.72
C VAL A 69 -16.95 15.78 8.19
N PRO A 70 -16.55 16.76 9.04
CA PRO A 70 -16.43 18.15 8.63
C PRO A 70 -15.28 18.34 7.63
N ALA A 71 -15.15 19.54 7.04
CA ALA A 71 -13.99 19.88 6.24
C ALA A 71 -12.77 20.24 7.12
N GLY A 72 -11.56 20.05 6.62
CA GLY A 72 -10.29 20.37 7.30
C GLY A 72 -9.43 19.14 7.55
N TRP A 73 -8.67 19.13 8.64
CA TRP A 73 -7.99 17.93 9.14
C TRP A 73 -8.95 17.19 10.06
N SER A 74 -9.62 16.20 9.50
CA SER A 74 -10.70 15.47 10.15
C SER A 74 -10.77 14.06 9.63
N ASP A 75 -11.19 13.15 10.49
CA ASP A 75 -11.39 11.74 10.15
C ASP A 75 -12.63 11.18 10.85
N ASP A 76 -12.91 9.91 10.58
CA ASP A 76 -14.00 9.13 11.16
C ASP A 76 -13.47 7.95 12.01
N ALA A 77 -12.28 8.07 12.59
CA ALA A 77 -11.59 6.97 13.29
C ALA A 77 -12.46 6.27 14.36
N ASP A 78 -13.26 7.04 15.09
CA ASP A 78 -14.13 6.51 16.16
C ASP A 78 -15.42 5.87 15.64
N ASN A 79 -15.68 5.87 14.32
CA ASN A 79 -16.87 5.32 13.64
C ASN A 79 -18.23 5.80 14.21
N THR A 80 -18.21 6.78 15.10
CA THR A 80 -19.36 7.24 15.90
C THR A 80 -19.61 8.72 15.70
N ALA A 81 -18.56 9.53 15.52
CA ALA A 81 -18.65 10.95 15.18
C ALA A 81 -17.44 11.36 14.32
N GLY A 82 -17.67 12.31 13.41
CA GLY A 82 -16.60 12.93 12.64
C GLY A 82 -15.89 13.95 13.51
N THR A 83 -14.59 13.79 13.66
CA THR A 83 -13.78 14.60 14.58
C THR A 83 -12.93 15.58 13.77
N ARG A 84 -12.95 16.85 14.17
CA ARG A 84 -12.05 17.88 13.61
C ARG A 84 -10.85 18.04 14.53
N TYR A 85 -9.67 18.08 13.94
CA TYR A 85 -8.42 18.25 14.64
C TYR A 85 -7.72 19.54 14.22
N ASN A 86 -6.78 19.96 15.07
CA ASN A 86 -5.76 20.91 14.67
C ASN A 86 -4.72 20.16 13.82
N LEU A 87 -4.12 20.84 12.84
CA LEU A 87 -3.00 20.31 12.05
C LEU A 87 -1.84 19.84 12.95
N PHE A 88 -1.58 20.56 14.05
CA PHE A 88 -0.53 20.25 15.02
C PHE A 88 -1.02 19.40 16.19
N GLN A 89 -2.03 18.56 15.98
CA GLN A 89 -2.48 17.62 17.01
C GLN A 89 -1.31 16.71 17.43
N PRO A 90 -0.82 16.80 18.69
CA PRO A 90 0.46 16.20 19.08
C PRO A 90 0.38 14.68 19.28
N THR A 91 -0.81 14.16 19.54
CA THR A 91 -1.05 12.72 19.75
C THR A 91 -1.96 12.19 18.64
N GLY A 92 -1.42 11.29 17.83
CA GLY A 92 -2.10 10.82 16.63
C GLY A 92 -2.00 9.32 16.41
N ARG A 93 -0.79 8.81 16.19
CA ARG A 93 -0.53 7.39 15.91
C ARG A 93 0.84 6.96 16.40
N SER A 94 0.94 5.70 16.79
CA SER A 94 2.19 4.95 16.79
C SER A 94 2.42 4.36 15.39
N PHE A 95 3.67 4.33 14.94
CA PHE A 95 4.06 3.71 13.68
C PHE A 95 5.00 2.56 14.00
N GLU A 96 4.76 1.35 13.46
CA GLU A 96 5.48 0.12 13.84
C GLU A 96 7.01 0.28 13.85
N TRP A 97 7.55 1.09 12.93
CA TRP A 97 8.98 1.27 12.74
C TRP A 97 9.61 2.37 13.60
N VAL A 98 8.81 3.12 14.36
CA VAL A 98 9.22 4.24 15.21
C VAL A 98 8.49 4.14 16.55
N ASP A 99 9.22 3.78 17.61
CA ASP A 99 8.67 3.50 18.94
C ASP A 99 8.44 4.81 19.75
N THR A 100 7.77 5.78 19.13
CA THR A 100 7.36 7.05 19.76
C THR A 100 5.99 7.48 19.27
N ASP A 101 5.27 8.25 20.11
CA ASP A 101 4.01 8.86 19.72
C ASP A 101 4.27 9.99 18.71
N LEU A 102 3.73 9.82 17.50
CA LEU A 102 3.86 10.82 16.44
C LEU A 102 2.63 11.74 16.38
N PRO A 103 2.82 13.01 15.96
CA PRO A 103 1.72 13.91 15.64
C PRO A 103 0.78 13.31 14.61
N LYS A 104 -0.50 13.69 14.68
CA LYS A 104 -1.53 13.08 13.83
C LYS A 104 -1.42 13.45 12.35
N PHE A 105 -1.07 14.70 12.06
CA PHE A 105 -1.05 15.23 10.68
C PHE A 105 0.28 15.89 10.33
N ALA A 106 0.72 16.88 11.09
CA ALA A 106 1.99 17.56 10.86
C ALA A 106 3.17 16.74 11.40
N LEU A 107 3.78 15.95 10.53
CA LEU A 107 4.97 15.19 10.86
C LEU A 107 6.22 16.00 10.57
N HIS A 108 7.28 15.70 11.29
CA HIS A 108 8.56 16.37 11.12
C HIS A 108 9.55 15.41 10.48
N GLU A 109 10.29 15.90 9.49
CA GLU A 109 11.38 15.16 8.88
C GLU A 109 12.41 14.79 9.96
N SER A 110 12.80 13.52 10.01
CA SER A 110 13.86 13.10 10.91
C SER A 110 15.21 13.70 10.48
N THR A 111 16.05 14.03 11.46
CA THR A 111 17.35 14.63 11.19
C THR A 111 18.38 13.55 10.86
N MET A 112 19.46 13.93 10.18
CA MET A 112 20.56 13.00 9.91
C MET A 112 21.16 12.44 11.20
N THR A 113 21.23 13.24 12.25
CA THR A 113 21.63 12.82 13.60
C THR A 113 20.71 11.75 14.15
N GLY A 114 19.39 11.96 14.10
CA GLY A 114 18.40 10.97 14.49
C GLY A 114 18.50 9.69 13.67
N LEU A 115 18.71 9.80 12.36
CA LEU A 115 18.92 8.65 11.49
C LEU A 115 20.14 7.83 11.92
N MET A 116 21.29 8.48 12.18
CA MET A 116 22.50 7.78 12.63
C MET A 116 22.32 7.08 13.98
N LEU A 117 21.63 7.71 14.93
CA LEU A 117 21.27 7.08 16.22
C LEU A 117 20.30 5.91 16.00
N LYS A 118 19.34 6.03 15.08
CA LYS A 118 18.42 4.95 14.70
C LYS A 118 19.16 3.77 14.09
N LEU A 119 20.19 3.99 13.26
CA LEU A 119 21.01 2.90 12.72
C LEU A 119 21.65 2.09 13.86
N ALA A 120 22.23 2.77 14.86
CA ALA A 120 22.82 2.12 16.03
C ALA A 120 21.76 1.35 16.86
N SER A 121 20.62 1.98 17.13
CA SER A 121 19.47 1.35 17.83
C SER A 121 18.97 0.10 17.13
N GLN A 122 18.72 0.20 15.81
CA GLN A 122 18.25 -0.91 14.99
C GLN A 122 19.27 -2.07 14.97
N SER A 123 20.57 -1.77 15.01
CA SER A 123 21.63 -2.78 15.03
C SER A 123 21.58 -3.65 16.29
N ILE A 124 21.27 -3.04 17.43
CA ILE A 124 21.07 -3.74 18.69
C ILE A 124 19.75 -4.52 18.70
N ASN A 125 18.65 -3.91 18.23
CA ASN A 125 17.34 -4.56 18.22
C ASN A 125 17.34 -5.82 17.33
N ASP A 126 18.03 -5.78 16.19
CA ASP A 126 18.16 -6.89 15.25
C ASP A 126 19.42 -7.75 15.51
N GLY A 127 19.95 -7.71 16.74
CA GLY A 127 21.12 -8.48 17.14
C GLY A 127 20.87 -9.99 17.08
N LEU A 128 21.86 -10.74 16.62
CA LEU A 128 21.79 -12.19 16.43
C LEU A 128 22.02 -12.91 17.76
N ARG A 129 21.01 -13.62 18.29
CA ARG A 129 21.15 -14.47 19.49
C ARG A 129 21.85 -13.74 20.66
N LEU A 130 21.38 -12.54 20.98
CA LEU A 130 21.92 -11.73 22.08
C LEU A 130 21.85 -12.43 23.44
N GLU A 131 20.96 -13.41 23.59
CA GLU A 131 20.83 -14.28 24.76
C GLU A 131 22.07 -15.15 25.04
N ASP A 132 22.94 -15.36 24.05
CA ASP A 132 24.20 -16.10 24.23
C ASP A 132 25.27 -15.27 24.99
N LEU A 133 25.10 -13.95 25.11
CA LEU A 133 26.05 -13.04 25.76
C LEU A 133 25.86 -13.02 27.28
N SER A 134 26.95 -12.80 28.03
CA SER A 134 26.84 -12.53 29.46
C SER A 134 26.13 -11.20 29.72
N ALA A 135 25.49 -11.04 30.87
CA ALA A 135 24.78 -9.81 31.20
C ALA A 135 25.69 -8.57 31.20
N SER A 136 26.97 -8.72 31.58
CA SER A 136 27.96 -7.64 31.52
C SER A 136 28.37 -7.30 30.09
N ASP A 137 28.58 -8.31 29.25
CA ASP A 137 29.03 -8.11 27.87
C ASP A 137 27.90 -7.51 27.02
N LEU A 138 26.66 -7.97 27.24
CA LEU A 138 25.47 -7.39 26.61
C LEU A 138 25.30 -5.93 27.01
N ALA A 139 25.45 -5.59 28.30
CA ALA A 139 25.36 -4.22 28.77
C ALA A 139 26.47 -3.33 28.17
N ALA A 140 27.71 -3.81 28.15
CA ALA A 140 28.84 -3.10 27.55
C ALA A 140 28.65 -2.90 26.03
N CYS A 141 28.19 -3.93 25.32
CA CYS A 141 27.86 -3.85 23.90
C CYS A 141 26.75 -2.83 23.62
N ARG A 142 25.65 -2.87 24.38
CA ARG A 142 24.55 -1.91 24.23
C ARG A 142 25.00 -0.48 24.50
N ILE A 143 25.74 -0.25 25.58
CA ILE A 143 26.25 1.08 25.94
C ILE A 143 27.23 1.58 24.86
N GLY A 144 28.16 0.73 24.42
CA GLY A 144 29.15 1.10 23.41
C GLY A 144 28.52 1.48 22.07
N VAL A 145 27.53 0.72 21.60
CA VAL A 145 26.87 0.99 20.31
C VAL A 145 25.86 2.14 20.41
N LEU A 146 24.99 2.14 21.43
CA LEU A 146 23.90 3.13 21.55
C LEU A 146 24.38 4.49 22.07
N ALA A 147 25.18 4.48 23.14
CA ALA A 147 25.63 5.69 23.81
C ALA A 147 27.02 6.11 23.29
N GLY A 148 27.93 5.15 23.07
CA GLY A 148 29.27 5.43 22.56
C GLY A 148 29.36 5.70 21.05
N GLY A 149 28.30 5.42 20.28
CA GLY A 149 28.32 5.55 18.82
C GLY A 149 29.40 4.70 18.16
N LEU A 150 29.72 3.54 18.73
CA LEU A 150 30.74 2.62 18.23
C LEU A 150 30.14 1.71 17.15
N VAL A 151 30.12 2.20 15.91
CA VAL A 151 29.46 1.54 14.78
C VAL A 151 30.42 1.09 13.68
N ASP A 152 31.69 1.47 13.71
CA ASP A 152 32.65 1.14 12.64
C ASP A 152 32.87 -0.38 12.55
N THR A 153 32.98 -0.89 11.34
CA THR A 153 33.21 -2.32 11.07
C THR A 153 34.70 -2.67 11.10
N THR A 154 35.57 -1.67 10.97
CA THR A 154 37.02 -1.88 10.89
C THR A 154 37.62 -2.07 12.28
N ALA A 155 38.13 -3.27 12.57
CA ALA A 155 38.71 -3.61 13.89
C ALA A 155 39.92 -2.74 14.32
N SER A 156 40.59 -2.06 13.38
CA SER A 156 41.68 -1.12 13.68
C SER A 156 41.20 0.27 14.10
N SER A 157 39.92 0.56 13.93
CA SER A 157 39.34 1.86 14.28
C SER A 157 39.07 1.93 15.78
N PRO A 158 39.39 3.05 16.45
CA PRO A 158 39.01 3.24 17.86
C PRO A 158 37.49 3.29 18.05
N PHE A 159 36.74 3.41 16.96
CA PHE A 159 35.28 3.52 16.93
C PHE A 159 34.59 2.24 16.45
N SER A 160 35.33 1.13 16.41
CA SER A 160 34.81 -0.17 16.00
C SER A 160 33.75 -0.68 16.98
N VAL A 161 32.80 -1.46 16.48
CA VAL A 161 31.84 -2.19 17.31
C VAL A 161 32.58 -2.92 18.45
N PRO A 162 32.13 -2.80 19.71
CA PRO A 162 32.81 -3.39 20.86
C PRO A 162 33.05 -4.89 20.69
N THR A 163 34.22 -5.37 21.13
CA THR A 163 34.55 -6.80 21.12
C THR A 163 33.60 -7.63 22.00
N GLU A 164 33.02 -6.99 23.01
CA GLU A 164 32.00 -7.49 23.93
C GLU A 164 30.70 -7.86 23.21
N CYS A 165 30.44 -7.28 22.03
CA CYS A 165 29.32 -7.70 21.19
C CYS A 165 29.54 -9.08 20.56
N ALA A 166 30.76 -9.63 20.60
CA ALA A 166 31.14 -10.96 20.09
C ALA A 166 30.64 -11.28 18.67
N GLY A 167 30.58 -10.27 17.79
CA GLY A 167 30.06 -10.40 16.42
C GLY A 167 28.55 -10.67 16.33
N LYS A 168 27.81 -10.59 17.45
CA LYS A 168 26.35 -10.78 17.51
C LYS A 168 25.58 -9.53 17.09
N VAL A 169 26.22 -8.38 17.14
CA VAL A 169 25.67 -7.09 16.69
C VAL A 169 26.38 -6.67 15.43
N VAL A 170 25.63 -6.61 14.33
CA VAL A 170 26.13 -6.16 13.02
C VAL A 170 25.52 -4.80 12.75
N PRO A 171 26.33 -3.76 12.49
CA PRO A 171 25.84 -2.40 12.35
C PRO A 171 25.04 -2.22 11.05
N TYR A 172 23.99 -1.42 11.13
CA TYR A 172 23.30 -0.89 9.96
C TYR A 172 24.08 0.29 9.37
N LYS A 173 24.25 0.29 8.05
CA LYS A 173 24.98 1.29 7.28
C LYS A 173 24.11 1.89 6.18
N ILE A 174 24.51 3.07 5.71
CA ILE A 174 23.99 3.67 4.48
C ILE A 174 24.92 3.27 3.33
N GLY A 175 24.38 2.55 2.34
CA GLY A 175 25.12 2.20 1.14
C GLY A 175 25.34 3.43 0.24
N VAL A 176 26.52 3.57 -0.35
CA VAL A 176 26.79 4.59 -1.36
C VAL A 176 27.40 3.92 -2.59
N ALA A 177 26.80 4.15 -3.76
CA ALA A 177 27.25 3.58 -5.04
C ALA A 177 27.14 4.61 -6.18
N PRO A 178 28.02 4.57 -7.20
CA PRO A 178 29.26 3.79 -7.28
C PRO A 178 30.39 4.37 -6.43
N ASP A 179 31.40 3.58 -6.10
CA ASP A 179 32.62 4.04 -5.42
C ASP A 179 33.57 4.72 -6.42
N ASN A 180 33.60 6.05 -6.41
CA ASN A 180 34.44 6.85 -7.29
C ASN A 180 34.88 8.14 -6.58
N ALA A 181 35.68 8.97 -7.26
CA ALA A 181 36.16 10.23 -6.70
C ALA A 181 35.01 11.17 -6.26
N LEU A 182 33.88 11.16 -6.97
CA LEU A 182 32.71 11.96 -6.61
C LEU A 182 32.08 11.49 -5.30
N THR A 183 31.84 10.19 -5.13
CA THR A 183 31.13 9.68 -3.94
C THR A 183 32.04 9.61 -2.72
N ARG A 184 33.29 9.17 -2.91
CA ARG A 184 34.25 8.96 -1.83
C ARG A 184 34.94 10.25 -1.40
N ASN A 185 35.59 10.95 -2.33
CA ASN A 185 36.46 12.09 -2.00
C ASN A 185 35.73 13.43 -1.96
N TYR A 186 34.57 13.54 -2.63
CA TYR A 186 33.81 14.78 -2.70
C TYR A 186 32.54 14.75 -1.83
N PHE A 187 31.62 13.81 -2.07
CA PHE A 187 30.36 13.70 -1.34
C PHE A 187 30.58 13.27 0.11
N ALA A 188 31.19 12.11 0.35
CA ALA A 188 31.33 11.58 1.71
C ALA A 188 32.23 12.45 2.60
N GLU A 189 33.32 13.01 2.06
CA GLU A 189 34.16 13.96 2.81
C GLU A 189 33.41 15.27 3.14
N ALA A 190 32.59 15.80 2.22
CA ALA A 190 31.76 16.95 2.52
C ALA A 190 30.72 16.64 3.61
N MET A 191 30.09 15.45 3.54
CA MET A 191 29.12 15.02 4.54
C MET A 191 29.77 14.79 5.91
N ASP A 192 30.99 14.25 5.97
CA ASP A 192 31.72 14.05 7.22
C ASP A 192 32.09 15.37 7.90
N MET A 193 32.39 16.42 7.11
CA MET A 193 32.58 17.77 7.65
C MET A 193 31.29 18.39 8.19
N TRP A 194 30.14 18.10 7.59
CA TRP A 194 28.83 18.62 8.02
C TRP A 194 28.23 17.82 9.18
N TYR A 195 28.52 16.52 9.23
CA TYR A 195 28.05 15.57 10.25
C TYR A 195 29.24 14.82 10.85
N PRO A 196 30.14 15.53 11.56
CA PRO A 196 31.27 14.92 12.23
C PRO A 196 30.80 14.14 13.46
N ARG A 197 31.71 13.33 14.01
CA ARG A 197 31.50 12.71 15.32
C ARG A 197 31.29 13.80 16.37
N LEU A 198 30.19 13.72 17.12
CA LEU A 198 29.81 14.74 18.09
C LEU A 198 29.58 14.12 19.46
N ASP A 199 30.35 14.56 20.45
CA ASP A 199 30.13 14.20 21.85
C ASP A 199 29.15 15.17 22.50
N LEU A 200 28.01 14.65 22.96
CA LEU A 200 26.91 15.42 23.55
C LEU A 200 27.01 15.54 25.06
N MET A 201 27.83 14.71 25.72
CA MET A 201 27.97 14.72 27.18
C MET A 201 29.40 14.97 27.59
N ASN A 202 29.63 16.08 28.29
CA ASN A 202 30.91 16.38 28.91
C ASN A 202 30.99 15.77 30.32
N SER A 203 30.86 14.45 30.41
CA SER A 203 30.95 13.69 31.67
C SER A 203 31.99 12.59 31.55
N THR A 204 32.68 12.28 32.65
CA THR A 204 33.66 11.19 32.71
C THR A 204 33.02 9.81 32.88
N THR A 205 31.70 9.75 33.17
CA THR A 205 30.99 8.50 33.51
C THR A 205 29.94 8.08 32.51
N GLU A 206 29.44 9.01 31.69
CA GLU A 206 28.39 8.77 30.69
C GLU A 206 28.80 9.47 29.40
N THR A 207 28.94 8.69 28.34
CA THR A 207 29.29 9.16 27.00
C THR A 207 28.06 9.03 26.12
N LEU A 208 27.59 10.13 25.54
CA LEU A 208 26.60 10.11 24.47
C LEU A 208 27.24 10.73 23.24
N THR A 209 27.66 9.90 22.31
CA THR A 209 28.40 10.30 21.12
C THR A 209 27.64 9.88 19.88
N ILE A 210 27.39 10.85 19.00
CA ILE A 210 26.82 10.60 17.68
C ILE A 210 27.96 10.16 16.77
N PRO A 211 27.84 9.02 16.06
CA PRO A 211 28.86 8.57 15.11
C PRO A 211 28.97 9.53 13.92
N SER A 212 30.12 9.53 13.25
CA SER A 212 30.28 10.36 12.05
C SER A 212 29.51 9.77 10.86
N PHE A 213 29.25 10.61 9.85
CA PHE A 213 28.67 10.12 8.60
C PHE A 213 29.54 9.04 7.96
N LYS A 214 30.86 9.24 7.90
CA LYS A 214 31.81 8.30 7.29
C LYS A 214 31.87 6.97 8.03
N GLU A 215 31.71 6.98 9.34
CA GLU A 215 31.59 5.74 10.14
C GLU A 215 30.28 5.01 9.86
N SER A 216 29.24 5.69 9.38
CA SER A 216 27.89 5.15 9.19
C SER A 216 27.59 4.69 7.75
N ILE A 217 28.55 4.82 6.81
CA ILE A 217 28.38 4.44 5.40
C ILE A 217 29.16 3.18 5.01
N GLN A 218 28.72 2.54 3.93
CA GLN A 218 29.43 1.46 3.24
C GLN A 218 29.45 1.77 1.74
N PHE A 219 30.63 1.73 1.11
CA PHE A 219 30.76 1.95 -0.33
C PHE A 219 30.59 0.64 -1.11
N PHE A 220 30.07 0.77 -2.33
CA PHE A 220 29.94 -0.30 -3.30
C PHE A 220 30.46 0.15 -4.66
N ASP A 221 31.24 -0.70 -5.33
CA ASP A 221 31.85 -0.37 -6.63
C ASP A 221 30.83 0.05 -7.68
N THR A 222 29.69 -0.63 -7.72
CA THR A 222 28.62 -0.37 -8.69
C THR A 222 27.24 -0.59 -8.08
N ASN A 223 26.21 -0.08 -8.77
CA ASN A 223 24.82 -0.33 -8.45
C ASN A 223 24.44 -1.84 -8.49
N ASP A 224 25.06 -2.58 -9.40
CA ASP A 224 24.85 -4.02 -9.52
C ASP A 224 25.53 -4.76 -8.35
N ALA A 225 26.74 -4.34 -7.95
CA ALA A 225 27.43 -4.89 -6.78
C ALA A 225 26.63 -4.70 -5.48
N LEU A 226 26.00 -3.53 -5.29
CA LEU A 226 25.07 -3.31 -4.19
C LEU A 226 23.88 -4.29 -4.24
N THR A 227 23.32 -4.51 -5.44
CA THR A 227 22.16 -5.38 -5.63
C THR A 227 22.51 -6.85 -5.37
N ASP A 228 23.67 -7.29 -5.84
CA ASP A 228 24.18 -8.64 -5.62
C ASP A 228 24.55 -8.87 -4.15
N TYR A 229 25.11 -7.86 -3.48
CA TYR A 229 25.41 -7.90 -2.05
C TYR A 229 24.14 -8.10 -1.20
N VAL A 230 23.09 -7.29 -1.42
CA VAL A 230 21.84 -7.41 -0.65
C VAL A 230 21.12 -8.75 -0.90
N LYS A 231 21.37 -9.41 -2.03
CA LYS A 231 20.84 -10.75 -2.36
C LYS A 231 21.73 -11.89 -1.88
N SER A 232 22.94 -11.60 -1.39
CA SER A 232 23.90 -12.63 -0.99
C SER A 232 23.50 -13.31 0.33
N ASP A 233 23.90 -14.57 0.50
CA ASP A 233 23.69 -15.32 1.75
C ASP A 233 24.51 -14.77 2.92
N THR A 234 25.53 -13.96 2.64
CA THR A 234 26.41 -13.31 3.62
C THR A 234 25.91 -11.93 4.05
N TYR A 235 24.75 -11.49 3.59
CA TYR A 235 24.21 -10.17 3.94
C TYR A 235 23.92 -10.06 5.45
N GLY A 236 24.60 -9.13 6.13
CA GLY A 236 24.35 -8.84 7.54
C GLY A 236 24.78 -9.95 8.50
N ASP A 237 25.68 -10.85 8.06
CA ASP A 237 26.12 -11.99 8.85
C ASP A 237 27.20 -11.61 9.88
N ASN A 238 28.16 -10.79 9.47
CA ASN A 238 29.39 -10.46 10.19
C ASN A 238 29.68 -8.95 10.10
N LEU A 239 30.70 -8.48 10.83
CA LEU A 239 31.13 -7.08 10.77
C LEU A 239 31.64 -6.68 9.37
N ASP A 240 32.27 -7.60 8.64
CA ASP A 240 32.76 -7.35 7.28
C ASP A 240 31.61 -7.21 6.26
N ASN A 241 30.43 -7.77 6.56
CA ASN A 241 29.22 -7.67 5.75
C ASN A 241 28.11 -6.98 6.54
N PRO A 242 28.16 -5.65 6.70
CA PRO A 242 27.17 -4.92 7.48
C PRO A 242 25.78 -4.91 6.83
N LYS A 243 24.75 -4.70 7.64
CA LYS A 243 23.37 -4.56 7.15
C LYS A 243 23.22 -3.19 6.46
N ILE A 244 22.48 -3.11 5.37
CA ILE A 244 22.21 -1.86 4.65
C ILE A 244 20.80 -1.38 4.99
N TYR A 245 20.70 -0.23 5.66
CA TYR A 245 19.41 0.36 6.01
C TYR A 245 18.77 1.08 4.81
N ALA A 246 19.59 1.88 4.14
CA ALA A 246 19.24 2.64 2.95
C ALA A 246 20.48 2.73 2.06
N ALA A 247 20.30 3.01 0.77
CA ALA A 247 21.41 3.30 -0.13
C ALA A 247 21.15 4.51 -1.01
N ILE A 248 22.19 5.31 -1.23
CA ILE A 248 22.24 6.43 -2.16
C ILE A 248 22.99 5.93 -3.40
N VAL A 249 22.29 5.84 -4.51
CA VAL A 249 22.85 5.41 -5.79
C VAL A 249 22.89 6.61 -6.72
N PHE A 250 24.07 7.01 -7.18
CA PHE A 250 24.22 8.03 -8.21
C PHE A 250 24.21 7.35 -9.59
N ASP A 251 23.11 7.52 -10.32
CA ASP A 251 22.88 6.91 -11.63
C ASP A 251 23.62 7.67 -12.74
N SER A 252 23.64 9.01 -12.65
CA SER A 252 24.46 9.86 -13.51
C SER A 252 25.17 10.95 -12.71
N ALA A 253 26.48 11.07 -12.95
CA ALA A 253 27.40 11.92 -12.23
C ALA A 253 28.26 12.74 -13.23
N PRO A 254 28.71 13.94 -12.85
CA PRO A 254 29.70 14.68 -13.65
C PRO A 254 30.99 13.87 -13.81
N SER A 255 31.71 14.12 -14.90
CA SER A 255 33.01 13.50 -15.14
C SER A 255 34.01 13.91 -14.05
N GLU A 256 35.10 13.15 -13.86
CA GLU A 256 36.09 13.46 -12.81
C GLU A 256 36.70 14.87 -12.97
N ASP A 257 36.81 15.35 -14.20
CA ASP A 257 37.31 16.69 -14.53
C ASP A 257 36.28 17.79 -14.21
N ASP A 258 35.00 17.45 -14.15
CA ASP A 258 33.88 18.38 -13.93
C ASP A 258 33.40 18.39 -12.46
N ILE A 259 34.06 17.66 -11.55
CA ILE A 259 33.70 17.65 -10.13
C ILE A 259 33.82 19.07 -9.55
N GLY A 260 32.79 19.48 -8.78
CA GLY A 260 32.70 20.83 -8.24
C GLY A 260 32.18 21.88 -9.22
N SER A 261 31.79 21.49 -10.45
CA SER A 261 31.08 22.35 -11.40
C SER A 261 29.57 22.05 -11.41
N PHE A 262 28.75 23.06 -11.76
CA PHE A 262 27.30 22.91 -11.80
C PHE A 262 26.88 22.03 -12.98
N GLY A 263 26.49 20.79 -12.66
CA GLY A 263 25.99 19.80 -13.62
C GLY A 263 24.68 19.15 -13.16
N SER A 264 24.09 18.35 -14.06
CA SER A 264 22.97 17.49 -13.72
C SER A 264 23.48 16.25 -12.98
N ILE A 265 22.80 15.88 -11.90
CA ILE A 265 23.06 14.66 -11.14
C ILE A 265 21.74 13.89 -11.06
N GLU A 266 21.77 12.62 -11.43
CA GLU A 266 20.66 11.69 -11.26
C GLU A 266 21.01 10.73 -10.14
N TYR A 267 20.08 10.55 -9.21
CA TYR A 267 20.26 9.66 -8.08
C TYR A 267 18.97 8.93 -7.72
N SER A 268 19.13 7.76 -7.16
CA SER A 268 18.08 6.91 -6.64
C SER A 268 18.33 6.61 -5.16
N LEU A 269 17.31 6.76 -4.34
CA LEU A 269 17.32 6.31 -2.95
C LEU A 269 16.67 4.93 -2.87
N ARG A 270 17.41 3.97 -2.31
CA ARG A 270 16.93 2.59 -2.15
C ARG A 270 16.75 2.28 -0.67
N LEU A 271 15.50 2.04 -0.28
CA LEU A 271 15.14 1.66 1.08
C LEU A 271 14.33 0.37 1.06
N ASN A 272 14.25 -0.31 2.20
CA ASN A 272 13.47 -1.52 2.33
C ASN A 272 11.96 -1.23 2.15
N SER A 273 11.36 -1.81 1.12
CA SER A 273 9.93 -1.70 0.80
C SER A 273 9.18 -3.03 1.02
N THR A 274 9.73 -3.95 1.81
CA THR A 274 9.07 -5.23 2.11
C THR A 274 7.71 -4.95 2.75
N LYS A 275 6.66 -5.56 2.17
CA LYS A 275 5.29 -5.48 2.67
C LYS A 275 5.07 -6.56 3.71
N GLY A 276 4.66 -6.17 4.92
CA GLY A 276 4.26 -7.08 5.99
C GLY A 276 2.77 -7.43 5.89
N GLU A 277 2.09 -7.55 7.03
CA GLU A 277 0.61 -7.56 7.07
C GLU A 277 0.01 -6.22 6.61
N ASP A 278 0.76 -5.13 6.79
CA ASP A 278 0.40 -3.78 6.33
C ASP A 278 0.65 -3.55 4.84
N LEU A 279 -0.30 -2.88 4.19
CA LEU A 279 -0.32 -2.61 2.75
C LEU A 279 0.77 -1.62 2.29
N THR A 280 1.28 -0.78 3.19
CA THR A 280 2.22 0.32 2.91
C THR A 280 3.67 -0.14 2.80
N GLY A 281 4.04 -1.24 3.47
CA GLY A 281 5.44 -1.65 3.62
C GLY A 281 6.28 -0.67 4.44
N ARG A 282 7.54 -1.02 4.71
CA ARG A 282 8.42 -0.21 5.59
C ARG A 282 8.70 1.19 5.03
N VAL A 283 9.09 1.28 3.76
CA VAL A 283 9.14 2.54 2.99
C VAL A 283 8.46 2.31 1.65
N PRO A 284 7.36 3.00 1.33
CA PRO A 284 6.64 2.81 0.08
C PRO A 284 7.52 3.13 -1.16
N THR A 285 7.37 2.41 -2.28
CA THR A 285 8.14 2.65 -3.52
C THR A 285 7.71 3.90 -4.30
N THR A 286 8.63 4.76 -4.73
CA THR A 286 8.23 5.91 -5.59
C THR A 286 7.96 5.53 -7.05
N ASP A 287 8.15 4.26 -7.43
CA ASP A 287 7.72 3.79 -8.73
C ASP A 287 6.19 3.91 -8.83
N GLY A 288 5.67 4.23 -10.01
CA GLY A 288 4.22 4.43 -10.21
C GLY A 288 3.35 3.19 -9.92
N SER A 289 3.89 2.16 -9.26
CA SER A 289 3.14 1.06 -8.67
C SER A 289 2.52 1.43 -7.32
N LEU A 290 2.96 2.51 -6.66
CA LEU A 290 2.24 3.04 -5.50
C LEU A 290 0.96 3.75 -5.93
N VAL A 291 -0.09 2.96 -5.75
CA VAL A 291 -1.44 3.35 -5.36
C VAL A 291 -2.20 4.05 -6.48
N ASP A 292 -3.14 3.28 -7.03
CA ASP A 292 -4.45 3.77 -7.43
C ASP A 292 -4.91 4.80 -6.39
N VAL A 293 -4.63 6.09 -6.61
CA VAL A 293 -5.29 7.15 -5.85
C VAL A 293 -6.75 6.93 -6.15
N GLU A 294 -7.45 6.30 -5.21
CA GLU A 294 -8.84 5.99 -5.42
C GLU A 294 -9.51 7.34 -5.63
N SER A 295 -10.05 7.56 -6.83
CA SER A 295 -10.73 8.82 -7.15
C SER A 295 -11.88 9.15 -6.19
N PHE A 296 -12.29 8.17 -5.37
CA PHE A 296 -13.30 8.27 -4.33
C PHE A 296 -12.75 8.22 -2.90
N GLN A 297 -11.42 8.28 -2.72
CA GLN A 297 -10.82 8.44 -1.40
C GLN A 297 -11.24 9.80 -0.82
N LYS A 298 -11.80 9.77 0.38
CA LYS A 298 -12.25 10.97 1.10
C LYS A 298 -11.49 11.21 2.40
N ASP A 299 -10.98 10.14 2.98
CA ASP A 299 -10.25 10.18 4.25
C ASP A 299 -8.76 10.50 4.03
N ILE A 300 -8.15 11.10 5.05
CA ILE A 300 -6.73 11.42 5.09
C ILE A 300 -5.95 10.16 5.46
N ILE A 301 -5.36 9.51 4.47
CA ILE A 301 -4.44 8.40 4.72
C ILE A 301 -3.07 8.96 5.10
N THR A 302 -2.69 8.78 6.36
CA THR A 302 -1.43 9.31 6.88
C THR A 302 -0.23 8.40 6.72
N ASP A 303 -0.44 7.09 6.56
CA ASP A 303 0.62 6.08 6.63
C ASP A 303 1.74 6.26 5.61
N TYR A 304 1.40 6.58 4.36
CA TYR A 304 2.38 6.68 3.27
C TYR A 304 3.38 7.82 3.49
N TYR A 305 2.90 9.03 3.74
CA TYR A 305 3.80 10.17 3.95
C TYR A 305 4.52 10.07 5.31
N THR A 306 3.87 9.48 6.31
CA THR A 306 4.49 9.18 7.61
C THR A 306 5.76 8.38 7.45
N ALA A 307 5.68 7.27 6.70
CA ALA A 307 6.82 6.43 6.41
C ALA A 307 7.96 7.26 5.79
N TYR A 308 7.69 8.01 4.70
CA TYR A 308 8.71 8.83 4.06
C TYR A 308 9.37 9.88 4.97
N THR A 309 8.60 10.47 5.88
CA THR A 309 9.07 11.54 6.75
C THR A 309 9.95 11.07 7.89
N VAL A 310 9.63 9.93 8.51
CA VAL A 310 10.28 9.53 9.78
C VAL A 310 11.30 8.42 9.56
N THR A 311 11.17 7.56 8.54
CA THR A 311 12.11 6.45 8.29
C THR A 311 13.41 6.89 7.59
N GLY A 312 13.67 8.19 7.45
CA GLY A 312 14.92 8.70 6.88
C GLY A 312 14.94 8.85 5.34
N PHE A 313 13.86 8.52 4.63
CA PHE A 313 13.80 8.71 3.16
C PHE A 313 13.96 10.19 2.80
N MET A 314 13.11 11.05 3.37
CA MET A 314 13.19 12.49 3.16
C MET A 314 14.53 13.05 3.65
N THR A 315 15.06 12.55 4.77
CA THR A 315 16.36 12.95 5.32
C THR A 315 17.49 12.76 4.31
N LEU A 316 17.57 11.59 3.69
CA LEU A 316 18.59 11.30 2.66
C LEU A 316 18.33 12.10 1.38
N GLN A 317 17.08 12.32 1.02
CA GLN A 317 16.72 13.16 -0.13
C GLN A 317 17.16 14.61 0.09
N THR A 318 16.88 15.17 1.27
CA THR A 318 17.30 16.50 1.69
C THR A 318 18.82 16.59 1.77
N LEU A 319 19.51 15.54 2.25
CA LEU A 319 20.97 15.47 2.31
C LEU A 319 21.59 15.65 0.91
N VAL A 320 21.18 14.83 -0.05
CA VAL A 320 21.66 14.91 -1.44
C VAL A 320 21.27 16.25 -2.06
N THR A 321 20.04 16.73 -1.83
CA THR A 321 19.58 18.03 -2.35
C THR A 321 20.43 19.19 -1.80
N ARG A 322 20.75 19.18 -0.50
CA ARG A 322 21.62 20.18 0.14
C ARG A 322 23.02 20.13 -0.44
N PHE A 323 23.58 18.94 -0.65
CA PHE A 323 24.88 18.76 -1.29
C PHE A 323 24.92 19.36 -2.70
N VAL A 324 23.96 18.99 -3.55
CA VAL A 324 23.87 19.48 -4.94
C VAL A 324 23.61 20.98 -4.99
N ALA A 325 22.78 21.52 -4.10
CA ALA A 325 22.49 22.95 -4.04
C ALA A 325 23.71 23.77 -3.58
N CYS A 326 24.35 23.31 -2.50
CA CYS A 326 25.54 23.93 -1.91
C CYS A 326 26.74 23.91 -2.85
N MET A 327 26.96 22.75 -3.50
CA MET A 327 28.11 22.45 -4.33
C MET A 327 29.42 22.90 -3.66
N PRO A 328 29.95 22.12 -2.71
CA PRO A 328 31.17 22.49 -1.98
C PRO A 328 32.36 22.79 -2.92
N GLU A 329 33.28 23.63 -2.49
CA GLU A 329 34.50 23.89 -3.24
C GLU A 329 35.30 22.59 -3.44
N TRP A 330 35.73 22.34 -4.68
CA TRP A 330 36.53 21.18 -5.05
C TRP A 330 37.93 21.61 -5.46
N ASN A 331 38.94 20.95 -4.89
CA ASN A 331 40.32 21.09 -5.32
C ASN A 331 40.72 19.87 -6.15
N SER A 332 40.78 20.05 -7.48
CA SER A 332 41.15 18.99 -8.43
C SER A 332 42.59 18.49 -8.27
N ALA A 333 43.51 19.31 -7.76
CA ALA A 333 44.92 18.91 -7.60
C ALA A 333 45.12 17.88 -6.49
N ASN A 334 44.36 17.99 -5.40
CA ASN A 334 44.47 17.11 -4.23
C ASN A 334 43.28 16.15 -4.10
N GLN A 335 42.33 16.21 -5.02
CA GLN A 335 41.05 15.49 -4.95
C GLN A 335 40.37 15.64 -3.59
N SER A 336 40.25 16.88 -3.10
CA SER A 336 39.72 17.18 -1.77
C SER A 336 38.69 18.29 -1.79
N THR A 337 37.75 18.25 -0.86
CA THR A 337 36.74 19.30 -0.64
C THR A 337 37.04 20.09 0.63
N THR A 338 36.62 21.35 0.68
CA THR A 338 36.67 22.17 1.92
C THR A 338 35.36 22.14 2.70
N GLY A 339 34.30 21.55 2.12
CA GLY A 339 32.95 21.56 2.71
C GLY A 339 32.24 22.93 2.67
N ILE A 340 32.91 23.98 2.18
CA ILE A 340 32.37 25.34 2.08
C ILE A 340 31.56 25.44 0.78
N CYS A 341 30.31 25.91 0.87
CA CYS A 341 29.45 26.09 -0.29
C CYS A 341 29.94 27.21 -1.21
N GLN A 342 30.00 26.95 -2.52
CA GLN A 342 30.35 27.96 -3.52
C GLN A 342 29.28 29.07 -3.61
N ARG A 343 28.02 28.77 -3.30
CA ARG A 343 26.92 29.74 -3.30
C ARG A 343 26.64 30.26 -1.90
N SER A 344 26.90 31.54 -1.66
CA SER A 344 26.62 32.16 -0.35
C SER A 344 25.14 32.15 0.08
N ARG A 345 24.20 31.94 -0.85
CA ARG A 345 22.75 31.85 -0.55
C ARG A 345 22.31 30.47 -0.04
N THR A 346 23.18 29.46 -0.10
CA THR A 346 22.84 28.10 0.35
C THR A 346 23.24 27.84 1.79
N THR A 347 23.96 28.78 2.41
CA THR A 347 24.29 28.78 3.82
C THR A 347 23.51 29.87 4.54
N ALA A 348 22.90 29.52 5.66
CA ALA A 348 22.25 30.51 6.52
C ALA A 348 23.31 31.32 7.28
N VAL A 349 23.01 32.59 7.56
CA VAL A 349 23.88 33.42 8.40
C VAL A 349 23.77 32.95 9.84
N ALA A 350 24.91 32.68 10.47
CA ALA A 350 24.98 32.29 11.88
C ALA A 350 24.30 33.36 12.76
N SER A 351 23.32 32.93 13.54
CA SER A 351 22.53 33.79 14.43
C SER A 351 21.96 32.98 15.58
N THR A 352 21.71 33.63 16.71
CA THR A 352 21.12 33.00 17.89
C THR A 352 19.72 32.44 17.61
N GLU A 353 18.99 33.08 16.71
CA GLU A 353 17.66 32.64 16.28
C GLU A 353 17.73 31.34 15.46
N LEU A 354 18.74 31.21 14.60
CA LEU A 354 18.99 29.98 13.85
C LEU A 354 19.38 28.83 14.78
N ASP A 355 20.23 29.08 15.77
CA ASP A 355 20.62 28.06 16.76
C ASP A 355 19.42 27.58 17.58
N ASN A 356 18.54 28.49 18.01
CA ASN A 356 17.30 28.13 18.69
C ASN A 356 16.38 27.29 17.80
N THR A 357 16.29 27.64 16.51
CA THR A 357 15.49 26.88 15.53
C THR A 357 16.05 25.47 15.33
N LEU A 358 17.39 25.33 15.24
CA LEU A 358 18.05 24.03 15.14
C LEU A 358 17.78 23.15 16.37
N LEU A 359 17.91 23.73 17.57
CA LEU A 359 17.64 23.01 18.82
C LEU A 359 16.18 22.59 18.95
N ASP A 360 15.25 23.39 18.41
CA ASP A 360 13.85 23.01 18.33
C ASP A 360 13.71 21.78 17.44
N ILE A 361 14.17 21.84 16.18
CA ILE A 361 14.13 20.71 15.23
C ILE A 361 14.70 19.42 15.84
N LEU A 362 15.85 19.49 16.52
CA LEU A 362 16.50 18.33 17.14
C LEU A 362 15.70 17.73 18.31
N ARG A 363 15.06 18.57 19.15
CA ARG A 363 14.21 18.07 20.24
C ARG A 363 12.98 17.31 19.72
N GLN A 364 12.64 17.52 18.47
CA GLN A 364 11.35 17.21 17.88
C GLN A 364 11.44 16.11 16.83
N ASP A 365 12.65 15.65 16.58
CA ASP A 365 12.95 14.50 15.75
C ASP A 365 12.51 13.21 16.44
N GLY A 366 11.54 12.51 15.85
CA GLY A 366 11.02 11.24 16.36
C GLY A 366 12.09 10.15 16.50
N LEU A 367 13.16 10.17 15.68
CA LEU A 367 14.25 9.20 15.80
C LEU A 367 15.19 9.53 16.97
N ILE A 368 15.44 10.81 17.23
CA ILE A 368 16.19 11.23 18.42
C ILE A 368 15.37 10.89 19.67
N GLN A 369 14.07 11.17 19.67
CA GLN A 369 13.19 10.84 20.79
C GLN A 369 13.05 9.35 21.05
N GLU A 370 13.06 8.51 20.00
CA GLU A 370 13.12 7.07 20.17
C GLU A 370 14.40 6.66 20.90
N SER A 371 15.53 7.30 20.57
CA SER A 371 16.83 6.99 21.17
C SER A 371 17.05 7.59 22.56
N LEU A 372 16.45 8.75 22.89
CA LEU A 372 16.73 9.54 24.10
C LEU A 372 15.51 9.79 25.00
N GLY A 373 14.31 9.36 24.60
CA GLY A 373 13.05 9.53 25.33
C GLY A 373 12.13 10.62 24.73
N PRO A 374 10.80 10.52 24.93
CA PRO A 374 9.80 11.35 24.24
C PRO A 374 9.72 12.80 24.78
N GLN A 375 9.70 13.79 23.87
CA GLN A 375 9.39 15.21 24.15
C GLN A 375 8.53 15.79 23.00
N SER A 376 7.99 17.00 23.12
CA SER A 376 7.05 17.59 22.13
C SER A 376 7.74 18.12 20.86
N MET A 377 7.02 18.13 19.70
CA MET A 377 7.53 18.24 18.31
C MET A 377 7.21 19.55 17.50
N LEU A 378 8.14 20.11 16.68
CA LEU A 378 8.10 21.24 15.69
C LEU A 378 9.33 21.31 14.68
N GLY A 379 9.74 20.23 14.00
CA GLY A 379 10.74 20.30 12.90
C GLY A 379 10.19 20.84 11.55
N PRO A 380 10.95 20.78 10.43
CA PRO A 380 10.37 21.02 9.10
C PRO A 380 9.21 20.05 8.84
N THR A 381 8.02 20.63 8.63
CA THR A 381 6.74 19.90 8.67
C THR A 381 6.32 19.39 7.30
N VAL A 382 5.95 18.12 7.23
CA VAL A 382 5.14 17.57 6.16
C VAL A 382 3.74 17.36 6.69
N ALA A 383 2.77 17.90 5.98
CA ALA A 383 1.37 17.86 6.35
C ALA A 383 0.51 17.45 5.14
N PRO A 384 -0.54 16.66 5.35
CA PRO A 384 -1.50 16.36 4.30
C PRO A 384 -2.35 17.60 4.00
N PHE A 385 -2.84 17.66 2.76
CA PHE A 385 -3.87 18.62 2.40
C PHE A 385 -5.15 18.36 3.20
N PRO A 386 -5.90 19.42 3.57
CA PRO A 386 -7.18 19.26 4.23
C PRO A 386 -8.19 18.59 3.30
N VAL A 387 -9.17 17.89 3.87
CA VAL A 387 -10.26 17.25 3.14
C VAL A 387 -11.52 18.10 3.13
N ASP A 388 -12.33 17.93 2.10
CA ASP A 388 -13.69 18.45 2.06
C ASP A 388 -14.60 17.65 3.02
N ASN A 389 -15.77 18.19 3.35
CA ASN A 389 -16.73 17.45 4.15
C ASN A 389 -17.19 16.18 3.41
N TYR A 390 -17.38 15.10 4.15
CA TYR A 390 -17.91 13.87 3.57
C TYR A 390 -18.75 13.09 4.56
N THR A 391 -19.67 12.29 4.02
CA THR A 391 -20.45 11.34 4.81
C THR A 391 -19.77 9.98 4.74
N SER A 392 -19.33 9.47 5.88
CA SER A 392 -18.86 8.10 6.04
C SER A 392 -19.98 7.19 6.51
N SER A 393 -19.94 5.94 6.07
CA SER A 393 -20.87 4.91 6.51
C SER A 393 -20.06 3.66 6.87
N PRO A 394 -19.59 3.56 8.14
CA PRO A 394 -18.73 2.48 8.62
C PRO A 394 -19.24 1.07 8.31
N PHE A 395 -20.56 0.92 8.15
CA PHE A 395 -21.20 -0.30 7.69
C PHE A 395 -20.54 -0.94 6.47
N TYR A 396 -20.25 -0.15 5.42
CA TYR A 396 -19.73 -0.72 4.17
C TYR A 396 -18.30 -1.20 4.33
N SER A 397 -17.48 -0.50 5.10
CA SER A 397 -16.10 -0.92 5.42
C SER A 397 -16.10 -2.23 6.22
N ASN A 398 -16.95 -2.32 7.25
CA ASN A 398 -17.05 -3.51 8.11
C ASN A 398 -17.62 -4.74 7.38
N VAL A 399 -18.55 -4.52 6.44
CA VAL A 399 -19.19 -5.61 5.70
C VAL A 399 -18.43 -5.96 4.42
N ALA A 400 -17.48 -5.14 3.95
CA ALA A 400 -16.77 -5.32 2.67
C ALA A 400 -16.22 -6.75 2.46
N SER A 401 -15.57 -7.32 3.48
CA SER A 401 -14.99 -8.66 3.43
C SER A 401 -16.03 -9.79 3.35
N VAL A 402 -17.20 -9.58 3.96
CA VAL A 402 -18.29 -10.57 4.06
C VAL A 402 -19.35 -10.39 2.98
N PHE A 403 -19.38 -9.21 2.34
CA PHE A 403 -20.38 -8.81 1.35
C PHE A 403 -20.51 -9.85 0.24
N THR A 404 -19.38 -10.26 -0.35
CA THR A 404 -19.34 -11.28 -1.42
C THR A 404 -19.93 -12.61 -0.98
N ILE A 405 -19.62 -13.06 0.24
CA ILE A 405 -20.09 -14.34 0.79
C ILE A 405 -21.61 -14.32 0.97
N VAL A 406 -22.15 -13.23 1.53
CA VAL A 406 -23.59 -13.06 1.74
C VAL A 406 -24.35 -13.08 0.40
N PHE A 407 -23.84 -12.40 -0.62
CA PHE A 407 -24.46 -12.41 -1.95
C PHE A 407 -24.37 -13.79 -2.63
N ILE A 408 -23.28 -14.55 -2.44
CA ILE A 408 -23.22 -15.92 -2.96
C ILE A 408 -24.27 -16.80 -2.26
N MET A 409 -24.37 -16.71 -0.93
CA MET A 409 -25.33 -17.48 -0.14
C MET A 409 -26.78 -17.15 -0.51
N ALA A 410 -27.07 -15.88 -0.75
CA ALA A 410 -28.37 -15.40 -1.21
C ALA A 410 -28.83 -16.07 -2.52
N TYR A 411 -27.91 -16.30 -3.45
CA TYR A 411 -28.20 -16.89 -4.76
C TYR A 411 -28.07 -18.43 -4.81
N LEU A 412 -27.49 -19.05 -3.78
CA LEU A 412 -27.27 -20.50 -3.72
C LEU A 412 -28.58 -21.29 -3.81
N PHE A 413 -29.62 -20.83 -3.12
CA PHE A 413 -30.95 -21.44 -3.20
C PHE A 413 -31.52 -21.40 -4.63
N THR A 414 -31.38 -20.26 -5.30
CA THR A 414 -31.86 -20.07 -6.67
C THR A 414 -31.10 -21.00 -7.63
N ILE A 415 -29.78 -21.12 -7.48
CA ILE A 415 -28.93 -22.03 -8.25
C ILE A 415 -29.35 -23.49 -8.03
N SER A 416 -29.45 -23.93 -6.78
CA SER A 416 -29.82 -25.31 -6.42
C SER A 416 -31.16 -25.72 -7.05
N ARG A 417 -32.18 -24.86 -6.99
CA ARG A 417 -33.49 -25.16 -7.59
C ARG A 417 -33.49 -25.15 -9.11
N ILE A 418 -32.63 -24.38 -9.75
CA ILE A 418 -32.45 -24.44 -11.22
C ILE A 418 -31.76 -25.76 -11.59
N LEU A 419 -30.72 -26.15 -10.84
CA LEU A 419 -29.98 -27.39 -11.03
C LEU A 419 -30.88 -28.62 -10.90
N VAL A 420 -31.70 -28.71 -9.85
CA VAL A 420 -32.64 -29.84 -9.65
C VAL A 420 -33.59 -30.00 -10.84
N VAL A 421 -34.12 -28.89 -11.37
CA VAL A 421 -35.01 -28.96 -12.55
C VAL A 421 -34.25 -29.46 -13.77
N LEU A 422 -33.00 -29.03 -13.96
CA LEU A 422 -32.15 -29.50 -15.06
C LEU A 422 -31.79 -30.98 -14.94
N ILE A 423 -31.52 -31.46 -13.72
CA ILE A 423 -31.25 -32.87 -13.45
C ILE A 423 -32.51 -33.70 -13.70
N GLN A 424 -33.68 -33.26 -13.22
CA GLN A 424 -34.95 -33.94 -13.48
C GLN A 424 -35.29 -34.01 -14.98
N GLU A 425 -35.03 -32.95 -15.75
CA GLU A 425 -35.18 -32.97 -17.20
C GLU A 425 -34.22 -33.96 -17.88
N LYS A 426 -33.03 -34.15 -17.32
CA LYS A 426 -32.02 -35.10 -17.78
C LYS A 426 -32.41 -36.55 -17.43
N GLU A 427 -32.83 -36.81 -16.19
CA GLU A 427 -33.27 -38.11 -15.70
C GLU A 427 -34.49 -38.65 -16.46
N LEU A 428 -35.51 -37.81 -16.64
CA LEU A 428 -36.73 -38.16 -17.37
C LEU A 428 -36.54 -38.17 -18.90
N ARG A 429 -35.33 -37.89 -19.39
CA ARG A 429 -34.98 -37.79 -20.82
C ARG A 429 -35.93 -36.87 -21.61
N LEU A 430 -36.52 -35.88 -20.95
CA LEU A 430 -37.49 -34.96 -21.55
C LEU A 430 -36.87 -34.15 -22.70
N ARG A 431 -35.57 -33.88 -22.61
CA ARG A 431 -34.81 -33.22 -23.68
C ARG A 431 -34.74 -34.07 -24.95
N GLU A 432 -34.43 -35.36 -24.83
CA GLU A 432 -34.35 -36.28 -25.96
C GLU A 432 -35.74 -36.53 -26.56
N PHE A 433 -36.77 -36.62 -25.72
CA PHE A 433 -38.16 -36.67 -26.19
C PHE A 433 -38.56 -35.44 -27.02
N MET A 434 -38.16 -34.23 -26.60
CA MET A 434 -38.40 -33.00 -27.38
C MET A 434 -37.62 -32.97 -28.70
N LYS A 435 -36.40 -33.55 -28.75
CA LYS A 435 -35.64 -33.70 -29.99
C LYS A 435 -36.36 -34.65 -30.97
N ILE A 436 -36.94 -35.75 -30.48
CA ILE A 436 -37.73 -36.70 -31.29
C ILE A 436 -38.99 -36.02 -31.88
N LEU A 437 -39.61 -35.09 -31.14
CA LEU A 437 -40.75 -34.29 -31.61
C LEU A 437 -40.37 -33.20 -32.63
N GLY A 438 -39.11 -33.15 -33.08
CA GLY A 438 -38.62 -32.21 -34.09
C GLY A 438 -38.13 -30.86 -33.57
N VAL A 439 -37.97 -30.69 -32.25
CA VAL A 439 -37.45 -29.45 -31.66
C VAL A 439 -35.91 -29.45 -31.73
N THR A 440 -35.32 -28.38 -32.28
CA THR A 440 -33.86 -28.26 -32.31
C THR A 440 -33.29 -27.92 -30.93
N GLU A 441 -32.09 -28.43 -30.62
CA GLU A 441 -31.42 -28.21 -29.34
C GLU A 441 -31.18 -26.72 -29.03
N LYS A 442 -30.83 -25.91 -30.05
CA LYS A 442 -30.68 -24.45 -29.92
C LYS A 442 -31.97 -23.79 -29.44
N THR A 443 -33.12 -24.24 -29.92
CA THR A 443 -34.43 -23.73 -29.51
C THR A 443 -34.70 -24.03 -28.04
N ILE A 444 -34.42 -25.26 -27.59
CA ILE A 444 -34.61 -25.69 -26.19
C ILE A 444 -33.76 -24.81 -25.26
N ILE A 445 -32.49 -24.64 -25.60
CA ILE A 445 -31.55 -23.81 -24.87
C ILE A 445 -32.04 -22.37 -24.76
N LEU A 446 -32.45 -21.77 -25.88
CA LEU A 446 -32.94 -20.39 -25.92
C LEU A 446 -34.19 -20.21 -25.05
N THR A 447 -35.15 -21.15 -25.12
CA THR A 447 -36.36 -21.09 -24.28
C THR A 447 -36.07 -21.22 -22.79
N TRP A 448 -35.04 -21.98 -22.42
CA TRP A 448 -34.59 -22.08 -21.03
C TRP A 448 -34.01 -20.74 -20.57
N TYR A 449 -33.07 -20.17 -21.31
CA TYR A 449 -32.49 -18.86 -21.00
C TYR A 449 -33.56 -17.78 -20.88
N MET A 450 -34.53 -17.72 -21.81
CA MET A 450 -35.61 -16.73 -21.77
C MET A 450 -36.50 -16.87 -20.53
N THR A 451 -36.85 -18.09 -20.12
CA THR A 451 -37.74 -18.28 -18.96
C THR A 451 -37.07 -17.93 -17.64
N TYR A 452 -35.81 -18.33 -17.46
CA TYR A 452 -35.07 -18.00 -16.24
C TYR A 452 -34.60 -16.55 -16.23
N ALA A 453 -34.24 -15.95 -17.38
CA ALA A 453 -33.95 -14.52 -17.47
C ALA A 453 -35.18 -13.67 -17.10
N ALA A 454 -36.39 -14.05 -17.50
CA ALA A 454 -37.61 -13.35 -17.10
C ALA A 454 -37.87 -13.42 -15.58
N ILE A 455 -37.62 -14.58 -14.95
CA ILE A 455 -37.74 -14.73 -13.48
C ILE A 455 -36.68 -13.88 -12.77
N LEU A 456 -35.44 -13.91 -13.25
CA LEU A 456 -34.35 -13.10 -12.70
C LEU A 456 -34.56 -11.60 -12.93
N PHE A 457 -35.21 -11.20 -14.02
CA PHE A 457 -35.59 -9.80 -14.28
C PHE A 457 -36.55 -9.30 -13.21
N ILE A 458 -37.64 -10.03 -12.96
CA ILE A 458 -38.60 -9.69 -11.89
C ILE A 458 -37.88 -9.68 -10.54
N GLY A 459 -37.04 -10.68 -10.28
CA GLY A 459 -36.24 -10.75 -9.07
C GLY A 459 -35.31 -9.54 -8.90
N ALA A 460 -34.62 -9.12 -9.95
CA ALA A 460 -33.72 -7.97 -9.93
C ALA A 460 -34.47 -6.65 -9.68
N VAL A 461 -35.69 -6.49 -10.21
CA VAL A 461 -36.54 -5.32 -9.92
C VAL A 461 -36.89 -5.27 -8.43
N VAL A 462 -37.35 -6.39 -7.85
CA VAL A 462 -37.69 -6.44 -6.42
C VAL A 462 -36.45 -6.21 -5.55
N GLN A 463 -35.31 -6.81 -5.92
CA GLN A 463 -34.03 -6.60 -5.22
C GLN A 463 -33.55 -5.15 -5.33
N ALA A 464 -33.73 -4.48 -6.47
CA ALA A 464 -33.34 -3.09 -6.65
C ALA A 464 -34.19 -2.15 -5.78
N ILE A 465 -35.50 -2.39 -5.71
CA ILE A 465 -36.42 -1.64 -4.83
C ILE A 465 -36.04 -1.88 -3.35
N ALA A 466 -35.82 -3.14 -2.96
CA ALA A 466 -35.40 -3.49 -1.60
C ALA A 466 -34.04 -2.88 -1.23
N GLY A 467 -33.10 -2.84 -2.18
CA GLY A 467 -31.80 -2.20 -2.01
C GLY A 467 -31.91 -0.70 -1.78
N LEU A 468 -32.75 -0.01 -2.57
CA LEU A 468 -32.97 1.44 -2.43
C LEU A 468 -33.56 1.82 -1.06
N ALA A 469 -34.42 0.96 -0.50
CA ALA A 469 -35.09 1.20 0.77
C ALA A 469 -34.16 1.21 2.00
N GLY A 470 -32.93 0.70 1.90
CA GLY A 470 -32.01 0.71 3.05
C GLY A 470 -30.54 0.57 2.69
N LEU A 471 -30.19 -0.45 1.90
CA LEU A 471 -28.80 -0.81 1.64
C LEU A 471 -28.09 0.18 0.70
N PHE A 472 -28.76 0.79 -0.27
CA PHE A 472 -28.17 1.69 -1.27
C PHE A 472 -29.02 2.94 -1.51
N PRO A 473 -29.19 3.81 -0.49
CA PRO A 473 -30.09 4.96 -0.59
C PRO A 473 -29.60 6.01 -1.61
N ASN A 474 -28.28 6.13 -1.78
CA ASN A 474 -27.66 7.13 -2.66
C ASN A 474 -27.40 6.60 -4.09
N SER A 475 -27.77 5.35 -4.40
CA SER A 475 -27.55 4.76 -5.72
C SER A 475 -28.78 4.90 -6.62
N SER A 476 -28.55 5.04 -7.93
CA SER A 476 -29.67 5.05 -8.88
C SER A 476 -30.31 3.66 -8.99
N LEU A 477 -31.65 3.61 -9.04
CA LEU A 477 -32.41 2.37 -9.16
C LEU A 477 -31.98 1.55 -10.40
N ILE A 478 -31.63 2.23 -11.48
CA ILE A 478 -31.22 1.61 -12.75
C ILE A 478 -29.89 0.87 -12.58
N VAL A 479 -28.90 1.49 -11.92
CA VAL A 479 -27.59 0.86 -11.69
C VAL A 479 -27.73 -0.35 -10.76
N THR A 480 -28.50 -0.22 -9.68
CA THR A 480 -28.77 -1.33 -8.75
C THR A 480 -29.51 -2.48 -9.44
N PHE A 481 -30.49 -2.17 -10.30
CA PHE A 481 -31.18 -3.17 -11.12
C PHE A 481 -30.22 -3.88 -12.08
N LEU A 482 -29.40 -3.15 -12.82
CA LEU A 482 -28.43 -3.71 -13.76
C LEU A 482 -27.44 -4.61 -13.04
N PHE A 483 -26.96 -4.21 -11.87
CA PHE A 483 -26.07 -5.01 -11.04
C PHE A 483 -26.68 -6.38 -10.71
N PHE A 484 -27.87 -6.42 -10.12
CA PHE A 484 -28.51 -7.69 -9.76
C PHE A 484 -28.90 -8.53 -10.98
N PHE A 485 -29.34 -7.89 -12.05
CA PHE A 485 -29.72 -8.60 -13.27
C PHE A 485 -28.52 -9.27 -13.95
N LEU A 486 -27.42 -8.52 -14.15
CA LEU A 486 -26.20 -9.05 -14.75
C LEU A 486 -25.57 -10.12 -13.84
N PHE A 487 -25.54 -9.90 -12.53
CA PHE A 487 -25.08 -10.91 -11.58
C PHE A 487 -25.91 -12.19 -11.69
N GLY A 488 -27.25 -12.10 -11.72
CA GLY A 488 -28.13 -13.24 -11.93
C GLY A 488 -27.87 -13.98 -13.26
N LEU A 489 -27.65 -13.25 -14.35
CA LEU A 489 -27.34 -13.83 -15.66
C LEU A 489 -26.01 -14.60 -15.66
N THR A 490 -24.95 -14.06 -15.03
CA THR A 490 -23.66 -14.77 -14.93
C THR A 490 -23.80 -16.09 -14.18
N LYS A 491 -24.55 -16.11 -13.08
CA LYS A 491 -24.83 -17.35 -12.33
C LYS A 491 -25.62 -18.34 -13.17
N LEU A 492 -26.59 -17.89 -13.94
CA LEU A 492 -27.39 -18.75 -14.82
C LEU A 492 -26.51 -19.43 -15.89
N VAL A 493 -25.54 -18.72 -16.46
CA VAL A 493 -24.53 -19.32 -17.35
C VAL A 493 -23.68 -20.37 -16.61
N LEU A 494 -23.25 -20.06 -15.38
CA LEU A 494 -22.48 -20.99 -14.55
C LEU A 494 -23.24 -22.29 -14.24
N VAL A 495 -24.52 -22.22 -13.86
CA VAL A 495 -25.33 -23.43 -13.56
C VAL A 495 -25.43 -24.34 -14.77
N ARG A 496 -25.53 -23.76 -15.96
CA ARG A 496 -25.57 -24.55 -17.19
C ARG A 496 -24.27 -25.31 -17.42
N LEU A 497 -23.12 -24.67 -17.19
CA LEU A 497 -21.80 -25.31 -17.32
C LEU A 497 -21.64 -26.50 -16.38
N TRP A 498 -22.30 -26.50 -15.23
CA TRP A 498 -22.24 -27.59 -14.25
C TRP A 498 -23.24 -28.72 -14.52
N ALA A 499 -24.40 -28.41 -15.13
CA ALA A 499 -25.48 -29.38 -15.34
C ALA A 499 -25.32 -30.23 -16.62
N TRP A 500 -24.52 -29.74 -17.56
CA TRP A 500 -24.23 -30.37 -18.84
C TRP A 500 -22.83 -30.94 -18.83
#